data_AF-A0A847USR5-F1
#
_entry.id   AF-A0A847USR5-F1
#
_cell.length_a   1.000
_cell.length_b   1.000
_cell.length_c   1.000
_cell.angle_alpha   90.00
_cell.angle_beta   90.00
_cell.angle_gamma   90.00
#
_symmetry.space_group_name_H-M   'P 1'
#
loop_
_entity.id
_entity.type
_entity.pdbx_description
1 polymer ?
#
loop_
_entity_poly.entity_id
_entity_poly.type
_entity_poly.pdbx_seq_one_letter_code
_entity_poly.pdbx_strand_id
1 'polypeptide(L)' 'MNEKNVRKVKAWLVLQGITQAKIAEELGVARATIHNWIAGRVQSQRIYNYFIEHGCPREFFAGRPEARRAA' A
#
# COMPACT_ATOMS: atom_id res chain seq x y z
N MET A 1 1.80 9.37 -6.01
CA MET A 1 1.02 8.32 -6.71
C MET A 1 -0.24 8.98 -7.25
N ASN A 2 -0.70 8.64 -8.45
CA ASN A 2 -1.91 9.26 -9.01
C ASN A 2 -3.20 8.67 -8.36
N GLU A 3 -4.32 9.38 -8.49
CA GLU A 3 -5.59 8.98 -7.89
C GLU A 3 -6.10 7.63 -8.42
N LYS A 4 -5.86 7.32 -9.69
CA LYS A 4 -6.25 6.04 -10.31
C LYS A 4 -5.59 4.87 -9.59
N ASN A 5 -4.29 4.96 -9.32
CA ASN A 5 -3.53 3.95 -8.59
C ASN A 5 -3.98 3.85 -7.12
N VAL A 6 -4.35 4.97 -6.48
CA VAL A 6 -4.93 4.95 -5.13
C VAL A 6 -6.23 4.15 -5.11
N ARG A 7 -7.11 4.34 -6.11
CA ARG A 7 -8.36 3.60 -6.24
C ARG A 7 -8.11 2.10 -6.50
N LYS A 8 -7.15 1.76 -7.35
CA LYS A 8 -6.74 0.36 -7.60
C LYS A 8 -6.32 -0.36 -6.32
N VAL A 9 -5.45 0.25 -5.50
CA VAL A 9 -5.02 -0.32 -4.21
C VAL A 9 -6.20 -0.51 -3.26
N LYS A 10 -7.11 0.46 -3.17
CA LYS A 10 -8.32 0.35 -2.32
C LYS A 10 -9.27 -0.73 -2.82
N ALA A 11 -9.48 -0.85 -4.12
CA ALA A 11 -10.32 -1.90 -4.71
C ALA A 11 -9.72 -3.28 -4.43
N TRP A 12 -8.41 -3.43 -4.57
CA TRP A 12 -7.71 -4.66 -4.23
C TRP A 12 -7.90 -5.06 -2.76
N LEU A 13 -7.77 -4.11 -1.82
CA LEU A 13 -8.03 -4.36 -0.40
C LEU A 13 -9.44 -4.90 -0.15
N VAL A 14 -10.45 -4.31 -0.80
CA VAL A 14 -11.85 -4.78 -0.71
C VAL A 14 -12.00 -6.20 -1.25
N LEU A 15 -11.42 -6.49 -2.42
CA LEU A 15 -11.48 -7.82 -3.04
C LEU A 15 -10.76 -8.90 -2.21
N GLN A 16 -9.72 -8.54 -1.46
CA GLN A 16 -9.00 -9.45 -0.58
C GLN A 16 -9.60 -9.54 0.83
N GLY A 17 -10.62 -8.74 1.16
CA GLY A 17 -11.15 -8.67 2.53
C GLY A 17 -10.17 -8.09 3.56
N ILE A 18 -9.13 -7.39 3.12
CA ILE A 18 -8.08 -6.82 3.98
C ILE A 18 -8.45 -5.39 4.35
N THR A 19 -8.52 -5.08 5.64
CA THR A 19 -8.76 -3.71 6.11
C THR A 19 -7.45 -2.97 6.39
N GLN A 20 -7.45 -1.64 6.25
CA GLN A 20 -6.28 -0.83 6.63
C GLN A 20 -5.94 -0.95 8.12
N ALA A 21 -6.92 -1.26 8.98
CA ALA A 21 -6.71 -1.49 10.40
C ALA A 21 -5.91 -2.78 10.65
N LYS A 22 -6.27 -3.87 9.94
CA LYS A 22 -5.56 -5.13 10.01
C LYS A 22 -4.09 -5.00 9.60
N ILE A 23 -3.82 -4.31 8.50
CA ILE A 23 -2.45 -4.02 8.04
C ILE A 23 -1.69 -3.22 9.11
N ALA A 24 -2.36 -2.23 9.72
CA ALA A 24 -1.77 -1.38 10.73
C ALA A 24 -1.39 -2.18 11.99
N GLU A 25 -2.25 -3.09 12.44
CA GLU A 25 -1.97 -4.04 13.53
C GLU A 25 -0.78 -4.94 13.21
N GLU A 26 -0.78 -5.58 12.04
CA GLU A 26 0.29 -6.52 11.63
C GLU A 26 1.66 -5.86 11.54
N LEU A 27 1.68 -4.58 11.15
CA LEU A 27 2.90 -3.80 11.06
C LEU A 27 3.22 -3.01 12.35
N GLY A 28 2.34 -2.98 13.35
CA GLY A 28 2.52 -2.16 14.55
C GLY A 28 2.62 -0.66 14.26
N VAL A 29 1.72 -0.13 13.43
CA VAL A 29 1.62 1.31 13.11
C VAL A 29 0.20 1.83 13.32
N ALA A 30 0.02 3.15 13.34
CA ALA A 30 -1.31 3.73 13.33
C ALA A 30 -2.01 3.49 11.98
N ARG A 31 -3.33 3.26 11.98
CA ARG A 31 -4.16 3.18 10.76
C ARG A 31 -3.96 4.40 9.84
N ALA A 32 -3.81 5.59 10.42
CA ALA A 32 -3.55 6.82 9.68
C ALA A 32 -2.27 6.75 8.84
N THR A 33 -1.24 6.02 9.31
CA THR A 33 -0.01 5.77 8.55
C THR A 33 -0.29 4.96 7.28
N ILE A 34 -1.12 3.91 7.36
CA ILE A 34 -1.53 3.14 6.18
C ILE A 34 -2.33 4.00 5.21
N HIS A 35 -3.29 4.79 5.71
CA HIS A 35 -4.06 5.72 4.88
C HIS A 35 -3.16 6.72 4.15
N ASN A 36 -2.27 7.41 4.87
CA ASN A 36 -1.35 8.40 4.32
C ASN A 36 -0.32 7.76 3.38
N TRP A 37 0.14 6.56 3.70
CA TRP A 37 0.98 5.79 2.80
C TRP A 37 0.22 5.50 1.52
N ILE A 38 -0.98 4.91 1.53
CA ILE A 38 -1.79 4.66 0.33
C ILE A 38 -2.04 5.94 -0.47
N ALA A 39 -2.33 7.07 0.19
CA ALA A 39 -2.49 8.38 -0.45
C ALA A 39 -1.20 8.94 -1.07
N GLY A 40 -0.03 8.36 -0.77
CA GLY A 40 1.27 8.76 -1.29
C GLY A 40 1.90 9.94 -0.56
N ARG A 41 1.44 10.23 0.66
CA ARG A 41 1.95 11.32 1.52
C ARG A 41 3.17 10.91 2.33
N VAL A 42 3.35 9.61 2.55
CA VAL A 42 4.43 9.02 3.34
C VAL A 42 5.05 7.86 2.56
N GLN A 43 6.36 7.68 2.68
CA GLN A 43 7.12 6.57 2.11
C GLN A 43 7.42 5.52 3.19
N SER A 44 7.38 4.25 2.82
CA SER A 44 7.75 3.14 3.70
C SER A 44 7.98 1.88 2.90
N GLN A 45 9.23 1.40 2.88
CA GLN A 45 9.57 0.13 2.22
C GLN A 45 8.85 -1.05 2.88
N ARG A 46 8.67 -1.01 4.20
CA ARG A 46 7.97 -2.08 4.94
C ARG A 46 6.50 -2.19 4.53
N ILE A 47 5.80 -1.06 4.37
CA ILE A 47 4.40 -1.07 3.90
C ILE A 47 4.35 -1.53 2.44
N TYR A 48 5.28 -1.08 1.59
CA TYR A 48 5.36 -1.57 0.21
C TYR A 48 5.52 -3.10 0.16
N ASN A 49 6.48 -3.65 0.90
CA ASN A 49 6.76 -5.08 0.95
C ASN A 49 5.51 -5.86 1.38
N TYR A 50 4.80 -5.40 2.41
CA TYR A 50 3.54 -5.99 2.83
C TYR A 50 2.58 -6.19 1.65
N PHE A 51 2.33 -5.13 0.87
CA PHE A 51 1.42 -5.22 -0.27
C PHE A 51 1.92 -6.20 -1.33
N ILE A 52 3.22 -6.25 -1.61
CA ILE A 52 3.79 -7.16 -2.60
C ILE A 52 3.73 -8.62 -2.13
N GLU A 53 4.08 -8.89 -0.88
CA GLU A 53 4.04 -10.21 -0.25
C GLU A 53 2.62 -10.78 -0.20
N HIS A 54 1.62 -9.92 -0.06
CA HIS A 54 0.21 -10.30 -0.10
C HIS A 54 -0.38 -10.35 -1.52
N GLY A 55 0.43 -10.12 -2.56
CA GLY A 55 0.03 -10.28 -3.96
C GLY A 55 -0.62 -9.07 -4.61
N CYS A 56 -0.49 -7.87 -4.03
CA CYS A 56 -0.95 -6.64 -4.68
C CYS A 56 -0.10 -6.35 -5.92
N PRO A 57 -0.71 -6.17 -7.11
CA PRO A 57 0.04 -5.96 -8.35
C PRO A 57 1.02 -4.78 -8.28
N ARG A 58 2.30 -5.03 -8.62
CA ARG A 58 3.38 -4.02 -8.60
C ARG A 58 3.04 -2.77 -9.42
N GLU A 59 2.32 -2.92 -10.53
CA GLU A 59 1.87 -1.81 -11.39
C GLU A 59 1.01 -0.76 -10.66
N PHE A 60 0.31 -1.14 -9.58
CA PHE A 60 -0.50 -0.19 -8.81
C PHE A 60 0.38 0.82 -8.07
N PHE A 61 1.65 0.50 -7.87
CA PHE A 61 2.63 1.37 -7.20
C PHE A 61 3.51 2.15 -8.18
N ALA A 62 3.14 2.20 -9.47
CA ALA A 62 3.88 2.98 -10.46
C ALA A 62 4.08 4.44 -10.00
N GLY A 63 5.32 4.92 -10.07
CA GLY A 63 5.73 6.26 -9.61
C GLY A 63 6.06 6.35 -8.11
N ARG A 64 6.01 5.25 -7.35
CA ARG A 64 6.54 5.22 -5.98
C ARG A 64 8.05 4.97 -5.94
N PRO A 65 8.79 5.64 -5.06
CA PRO A 65 10.21 5.34 -4.83
C PRO A 65 10.45 3.88 -4.41
N GLU A 66 9.58 3.30 -3.60
CA GLU A 66 9.70 1.91 -3.11
C GLU A 66 9.62 0.89 -4.27
N ALA A 67 8.77 1.16 -5.26
CA ALA A 67 8.62 0.30 -6.44
C ALA A 67 9.84 0.35 -7.37
N ARG A 68 10.60 1.46 -7.36
CA ARG A 68 11.84 1.61 -8.14
C ARG A 68 13.03 0.90 -7.51
N ARG A 69 13.02 0.71 -6.19
CA ARG A 69 14.11 0.07 -5.42
C ARG A 69 14.03 -1.45 -5.43
N ALA A 70 12.87 -2.01 -5.76
CA ALA A 70 12.57 -3.44 -5.74
C ALA A 70 12.60 -4.09 -7.14
N ALA A 71 13.11 -3.36 -8.14
CA ALA A 71 13.40 -3.80 -9.50
C ALA A 71 14.92 -3.88 -9.68
#